data_AF-A0A2K0TM56-F1
#
_entry.id   AF-A0A2K0TM56-F1
#
_cell.length_a   1.000
_cell.length_b   1.000
_cell.length_c   1.000
_cell.angle_alpha   90.00
_cell.angle_beta   90.00
_cell.angle_gamma   90.00
#
_symmetry.space_group_name_H-M   'P 1'
#
loop_
_entity.id
_entity.type
_entity.pdbx_description
1 polymer ?
#
loop_
_entity_poly.entity_id
_entity_poly.type
_entity_poly.pdbx_seq_one_letter_code
_entity_poly.pdbx_strand_id
1 'polypeptide(L)'
;MVPTDGSFLPYEYKTTPQPTAKTNGRIFVLKFASSSQRHLFWLQSKPQGRNGDASHFSPRDRKIGDIVHRLLQGEEVNVTRELSAIRNNNDQDDEDETMEDIEGHGQEHHGGGSGGAGADATGGDVREEGEESREGGADGARA
;
A
#
# COMPACT_ATOMS: atom_id res chain seq x y z
N MET A 1 -1.29 -23.94 -14.97
CA MET A 1 -0.57 -22.87 -15.70
C MET A 1 0.70 -23.48 -16.25
N VAL A 2 0.99 -23.33 -17.55
CA VAL A 2 2.25 -23.80 -18.13
C VAL A 2 3.29 -22.69 -17.92
N PRO A 3 4.52 -22.96 -17.43
CA PRO A 3 5.58 -21.95 -17.36
C PRO A 3 5.76 -21.27 -18.72
N THR A 4 6.12 -19.98 -18.76
CA THR A 4 6.31 -19.15 -19.97
C THR A 4 5.06 -18.78 -20.76
N ASP A 5 3.91 -19.39 -20.44
CA ASP A 5 2.67 -19.15 -21.18
C ASP A 5 1.98 -17.82 -20.80
N GLY A 6 2.36 -17.19 -19.69
CA GLY A 6 1.76 -15.95 -19.20
C GLY A 6 2.63 -14.71 -19.41
N SER A 7 2.06 -13.63 -19.96
CA SER A 7 2.67 -12.29 -20.00
C SER A 7 1.95 -11.34 -19.04
N PHE A 8 2.71 -10.53 -18.30
CA PHE A 8 2.17 -9.59 -17.32
C PHE A 8 2.71 -8.19 -17.60
N LEU A 9 1.88 -7.34 -18.19
CA LEU A 9 2.30 -6.05 -18.74
C LEU A 9 1.37 -4.93 -18.26
N PRO A 10 1.88 -3.69 -18.13
CA PRO A 10 1.04 -2.54 -17.82
C PRO A 10 0.03 -2.31 -18.95
N TYR A 11 -1.22 -2.07 -18.58
CA TYR A 11 -2.28 -1.72 -19.52
C TYR A 11 -2.23 -0.24 -19.82
N GLU A 12 -1.59 0.11 -20.93
CA GLU A 12 -1.49 1.49 -21.39
C GLU A 12 -2.51 1.79 -22.48
N TYR A 13 -3.58 2.51 -22.12
CA TYR A 13 -4.62 2.89 -23.08
C TYR A 13 -4.12 3.86 -24.17
N LYS A 14 -3.03 4.62 -23.92
CA LYS A 14 -2.50 5.60 -24.89
C LYS A 14 -1.68 4.97 -26.01
N THR A 15 -1.03 3.85 -25.73
CA THR A 15 -0.13 3.17 -26.67
C THR A 15 -0.81 1.99 -27.35
N THR A 16 -1.97 1.56 -26.84
CA THR A 16 -2.78 0.52 -27.48
C THR A 16 -3.50 1.10 -28.71
N PRO A 17 -3.38 0.50 -29.90
CA PRO A 17 -3.96 1.03 -31.14
C PRO A 17 -5.50 1.09 -31.13
N GLN A 18 -6.15 0.37 -30.22
CA GLN A 18 -7.60 0.36 -30.03
C GLN A 18 -7.91 0.42 -28.53
N PRO A 19 -7.87 1.61 -27.90
CA PRO A 19 -8.25 1.75 -26.50
C PRO A 19 -9.75 1.50 -26.36
N THR A 20 -10.13 0.40 -25.72
CA THR A 20 -11.53 0.01 -25.53
C THR A 20 -12.22 0.82 -24.43
N ALA A 21 -11.47 1.43 -23.50
CA ALA A 21 -11.99 2.36 -22.49
C ALA A 21 -10.87 3.24 -21.91
N LYS A 22 -11.19 4.50 -21.57
CA LYS A 22 -10.32 5.31 -20.71
C LYS A 22 -10.39 4.72 -19.29
N THR A 23 -9.27 4.24 -18.78
CA THR A 23 -9.17 3.73 -17.42
C THR A 23 -8.55 4.78 -16.51
N ASN A 24 -9.21 5.03 -15.37
CA ASN A 24 -8.70 5.88 -14.30
C ASN A 24 -8.01 4.99 -13.27
N GLY A 25 -6.72 4.72 -13.47
CA GLY A 25 -5.96 3.86 -12.59
C GLY A 25 -4.83 3.10 -13.28
N ARG A 26 -3.94 2.53 -12.45
CA ARG A 26 -2.87 1.63 -12.88
C ARG A 26 -3.38 0.21 -12.93
N ILE A 27 -3.40 -0.36 -14.13
CA ILE A 27 -3.91 -1.70 -14.39
C ILE A 27 -2.81 -2.54 -15.03
N PHE A 28 -2.60 -3.76 -14.57
CA PHE A 28 -1.79 -4.76 -15.28
C PHE A 28 -2.70 -5.79 -15.94
N VAL A 29 -2.28 -6.26 -17.12
CA VAL A 29 -2.94 -7.35 -17.83
C VAL A 29 -2.08 -8.60 -17.72
N LEU A 30 -2.70 -9.69 -17.27
CA LEU A 30 -2.20 -11.04 -17.45
C LEU A 30 -2.85 -11.66 -18.68
N LYS A 31 -2.04 -11.97 -19.69
CA LYS A 31 -2.48 -12.65 -20.92
C LYS A 31 -1.73 -13.98 -21.05
N PHE A 32 -2.49 -15.07 -21.15
CA PHE A 32 -1.95 -16.38 -21.49
C PHE A 32 -1.86 -16.54 -23.01
N ALA A 33 -0.80 -17.12 -23.55
CA ALA A 33 -0.69 -17.40 -24.98
C ALA A 33 -1.63 -18.54 -25.39
N SER A 34 -1.82 -19.53 -24.51
CA SER A 34 -2.70 -20.68 -24.70
C SER A 34 -4.22 -20.38 -24.61
N SER A 35 -4.61 -19.22 -24.08
CA SER A 35 -6.03 -18.87 -23.85
C SER A 35 -6.35 -17.47 -24.36
N SER A 36 -7.54 -17.25 -24.93
CA SER A 36 -8.01 -15.91 -25.30
C SER A 36 -8.35 -15.03 -24.10
N GLN A 37 -8.50 -15.62 -22.91
CA GLN A 37 -8.85 -14.93 -21.68
C GLN A 37 -7.74 -13.96 -21.24
N ARG A 38 -8.15 -12.81 -20.71
CA ARG A 38 -7.28 -11.80 -20.11
C ARG A 38 -7.76 -11.52 -18.70
N HIS A 39 -6.83 -11.41 -17.76
CA HIS A 39 -7.13 -10.99 -16.40
C HIS A 39 -6.56 -9.59 -16.17
N LEU A 40 -7.34 -8.72 -15.54
CA LEU A 40 -6.97 -7.34 -15.26
C LEU A 40 -6.79 -7.18 -13.76
N PHE A 41 -5.70 -6.55 -13.35
CA PHE A 41 -5.35 -6.32 -11.95
C PHE A 41 -5.16 -4.83 -11.70
N TRP A 42 -5.88 -4.30 -10.72
CA TRP A 42 -5.74 -2.92 -10.29
C TRP A 42 -4.75 -2.80 -9.15
N LEU A 43 -3.83 -1.84 -9.25
CA LEU A 43 -2.91 -1.54 -8.15
C LEU A 43 -3.66 -0.85 -7.01
N GLN A 44 -3.58 -1.46 -5.82
CA GLN A 44 -4.15 -0.92 -4.59
C GLN A 44 -3.24 0.10 -3.89
N SER A 45 -1.97 0.22 -4.32
CA SER A 45 -1.02 1.19 -3.74
C SER A 45 -1.45 2.63 -4.04
N LYS A 46 -0.97 3.60 -3.26
CA LYS A 46 -1.15 5.03 -3.59
C LYS A 46 -0.33 5.40 -4.85
N PRO A 47 -0.86 6.21 -5.78
CA PRO A 47 -0.07 6.76 -6.89
C PRO A 47 1.08 7.63 -6.39
N GLN A 48 2.26 7.48 -6.98
CA GLN A 48 3.45 8.27 -6.65
C GLN A 48 3.78 9.36 -7.68
N GLY A 49 2.92 9.58 -8.68
CA GLY A 49 3.16 10.62 -9.68
C GLY A 49 3.12 12.02 -9.02
N ARG A 50 4.08 12.89 -9.36
CA ARG A 50 4.17 14.28 -8.84
C ARG A 50 2.88 15.09 -8.97
N ASN A 51 2.07 14.78 -9.99
CA ASN A 51 0.82 15.48 -10.27
C ASN A 51 -0.44 14.75 -9.75
N GLY A 52 -0.27 13.70 -8.95
CA GLY A 52 -1.38 12.89 -8.44
C GLY A 52 -2.14 12.08 -9.50
N ASP A 53 -1.58 11.94 -10.71
CA ASP A 53 -2.22 11.18 -11.79
C ASP A 53 -2.30 9.68 -11.42
N ALA A 54 -3.53 9.21 -11.19
CA ALA A 54 -3.80 7.83 -10.79
C ALA A 54 -3.46 6.80 -11.87
N SER A 55 -3.33 7.22 -13.13
CA SER A 55 -2.97 6.35 -14.26
C SER A 55 -1.46 6.32 -14.53
N HIS A 56 -0.65 7.09 -13.80
CA HIS A 56 0.80 7.12 -13.96
C HIS A 56 1.48 5.97 -13.22
N PHE A 57 2.15 5.07 -13.95
CA PHE A 57 2.98 4.00 -13.38
C PHE A 57 4.31 4.55 -12.88
N SER A 58 4.53 4.48 -11.56
CA SER A 58 5.80 4.84 -10.95
C SER A 58 6.91 3.81 -11.26
N PRO A 59 8.19 4.13 -11.00
CA PRO A 59 9.28 3.15 -11.11
C PRO A 59 9.04 1.90 -10.27
N ARG A 60 8.46 2.06 -9.06
CA ARG A 60 8.03 0.94 -8.21
C ARG A 60 7.03 0.04 -8.93
N ASP A 61 5.98 0.63 -9.49
CA ASP A 61 4.90 -0.13 -10.11
C ASP A 61 5.42 -0.95 -11.30
N ARG A 62 6.29 -0.33 -12.11
CA ARG A 62 6.96 -1.00 -13.24
C ARG A 62 7.83 -2.16 -12.78
N LYS A 63 8.60 -1.98 -11.69
CA LYS A 63 9.46 -3.03 -11.12
C LYS A 63 8.65 -4.20 -10.58
N ILE A 64 7.50 -3.95 -9.94
CA ILE A 64 6.57 -5.00 -9.51
C ILE A 64 6.07 -5.80 -10.73
N GLY A 65 5.65 -5.11 -11.79
CA GLY A 65 5.23 -5.75 -13.02
C GLY A 65 6.30 -6.65 -13.63
N ASP A 66 7.55 -6.16 -13.68
CA ASP A 66 8.69 -6.92 -14.18
C ASP A 66 8.99 -8.18 -13.35
N ILE A 67 8.98 -8.07 -12.02
CA ILE A 67 9.16 -9.23 -11.13
C ILE A 67 8.09 -10.29 -11.40
N VAL A 68 6.82 -9.88 -11.48
CA VAL A 68 5.71 -10.82 -11.76
C VAL A 68 5.88 -11.44 -13.14
N HIS A 69 6.25 -10.66 -14.16
CA HIS A 69 6.48 -11.19 -15.50
C HIS A 69 7.59 -12.25 -15.51
N ARG A 70 8.73 -11.98 -14.88
CA ARG A 70 9.86 -12.92 -14.76
C ARG A 70 9.48 -14.20 -14.03
N LEU A 71 8.71 -14.09 -12.95
CA LEU A 71 8.16 -15.27 -12.25
C LEU A 71 7.28 -16.13 -13.18
N LEU A 72 6.47 -15.50 -14.04
CA LEU A 72 5.65 -16.23 -15.02
C LEU A 72 6.47 -16.86 -16.14
N GLN A 73 7.63 -16.28 -16.49
CA GLN A 73 8.59 -16.90 -17.40
C GLN A 73 9.33 -18.10 -16.80
N GLY A 74 9.10 -18.41 -15.52
CA GLY A 74 9.77 -19.51 -14.82
C GLY A 74 11.17 -19.15 -14.34
N GLU A 75 11.51 -17.86 -14.27
CA GLU A 75 12.77 -17.42 -13.66
C GLU A 75 12.69 -17.54 -12.13
N GLU A 76 13.79 -17.98 -11.51
CA GLU A 76 13.94 -18.00 -10.06
C GLU A 76 14.21 -16.58 -9.54
N VAL A 77 13.13 -15.87 -9.16
CA VAL A 77 13.23 -14.51 -8.61
C VAL A 77 13.15 -14.57 -7.09
N ASN A 78 14.15 -14.03 -6.40
CA ASN A 78 14.07 -13.79 -4.95
C ASN A 78 13.15 -12.59 -4.68
N VAL A 79 11.85 -12.87 -4.58
CA VAL A 79 10.80 -11.87 -4.42
C VAL A 79 11.04 -10.96 -3.22
N THR A 80 11.47 -11.53 -2.07
CA THR A 80 11.72 -10.77 -0.85
C THR A 80 12.80 -9.71 -1.05
N ARG A 81 13.90 -10.06 -1.72
CA ARG A 81 15.01 -9.14 -2.00
C ARG A 81 14.62 -8.05 -3.01
N GLU A 82 13.90 -8.43 -4.06
CA GLU A 82 13.48 -7.46 -5.07
C GLU A 82 12.42 -6.48 -4.52
N LEU A 83 11.49 -6.97 -3.68
CA LEU A 83 10.50 -6.13 -3.02
C LEU A 83 11.09 -5.22 -1.94
N SER A 84 12.11 -5.66 -1.21
CA SER A 84 12.78 -4.80 -0.24
C SER A 84 13.49 -3.62 -0.92
N ALA A 85 14.16 -3.85 -2.06
CA ALA A 85 14.74 -2.78 -2.87
C ALA A 85 13.70 -1.75 -3.37
N ILE A 86 12.48 -2.20 -3.67
CA ILE A 86 11.36 -1.32 -4.06
C ILE A 86 10.88 -0.44 -2.89
N ARG A 87 10.92 -0.96 -1.66
CA ARG A 87 10.50 -0.24 -0.45
C ARG A 87 11.50 0.86 -0.11
N ASN A 88 12.79 0.56 -0.13
CA ASN A 88 13.84 1.55 0.19
C ASN A 88 13.90 2.71 -0.82
N ASN A 89 13.55 2.49 -2.09
CA ASN A 89 13.42 3.58 -3.06
C ASN A 89 12.23 4.53 -2.77
N ASN A 90 11.36 4.22 -1.80
CA ASN A 90 10.32 5.16 -1.36
C ASN A 90 10.82 6.16 -0.32
N ASP A 91 11.89 5.81 0.39
CA ASP A 91 12.37 6.52 1.58
C ASP A 91 13.52 7.48 1.22
N GLN A 92 13.75 7.70 -0.08
CA GLN A 92 14.87 8.48 -0.62
C GLN A 92 14.45 9.82 -1.24
N ASP A 93 13.17 10.20 -1.08
CA ASP A 93 12.61 11.51 -1.42
C ASP A 93 12.24 12.32 -0.15
N ASP A 94 12.58 11.83 1.04
CA ASP A 94 12.64 12.66 2.24
C ASP A 94 14.10 13.08 2.37
N GLU A 95 14.35 14.35 2.06
CA GLU A 95 15.58 15.05 2.42
C GLU A 95 15.76 14.85 3.92
N ASP A 96 16.66 13.94 4.32
CA ASP A 96 17.16 13.86 5.68
C ASP A 96 17.65 15.28 6.05
N GLU A 97 16.81 16.05 6.76
CA GLU A 97 17.26 17.18 7.54
C GLU A 97 18.40 16.63 8.39
N THR A 98 19.61 17.08 8.08
CA THR A 98 20.80 16.78 8.84
C THR A 98 20.48 17.12 10.29
N MET A 99 20.36 16.09 11.13
CA MET A 99 20.21 16.23 12.57
C MET A 99 21.45 16.96 13.08
N GLU A 100 21.39 18.28 13.07
CA GLU A 100 22.48 19.15 13.48
C GLU A 100 22.69 18.90 14.97
N ASP A 101 23.90 18.44 15.26
CA ASP A 101 24.33 17.90 16.54
C ASP A 101 23.93 18.83 17.69
N ILE A 102 23.20 18.29 18.69
CA ILE A 102 23.08 18.94 20.00
C ILE A 102 24.44 18.86 20.67
N GLU A 103 25.30 19.82 20.36
CA GLU A 103 26.56 20.03 21.04
C GLU A 103 26.72 21.51 21.40
N GLY A 104 26.44 21.80 22.68
CA GLY A 104 27.09 22.88 23.39
C GLY A 104 26.27 24.14 23.65
N HIS A 105 25.40 24.09 24.67
CA HIS A 105 25.30 25.22 25.60
C HIS A 105 25.12 24.71 27.02
N GLY A 106 26.24 24.67 27.75
CA GLY A 106 26.22 24.51 29.20
C GLY A 106 25.70 25.78 29.86
N GLN A 107 24.73 25.63 30.76
CA GLN A 107 24.65 26.50 31.93
C GLN A 107 23.97 25.76 33.10
N GLU A 108 24.57 25.97 34.26
CA GLU A 108 24.40 25.26 35.51
C GLU A 108 23.08 25.58 36.25
N HIS A 109 22.52 24.54 36.86
CA HIS A 109 21.86 24.49 38.18
C HIS A 109 20.49 25.15 38.42
N HIS A 110 19.81 24.57 39.44
CA HIS A 110 18.51 24.90 40.07
C HIS A 110 17.29 24.25 39.38
N GLY A 111 16.53 23.32 39.96
CA GLY A 111 16.22 23.05 41.36
C GLY A 111 14.72 23.22 41.56
N GLY A 112 13.99 22.12 41.78
CA GLY A 112 12.67 22.07 42.45
C GLY A 112 11.46 22.71 41.73
N GLY A 113 10.38 21.95 41.57
CA GLY A 113 9.11 22.52 41.13
C GLY A 113 8.00 21.50 41.01
N SER A 114 7.41 21.16 42.16
CA SER A 114 6.08 20.55 42.26
C SER A 114 5.03 21.40 41.52
N GLY A 115 4.21 20.76 40.68
CA GLY A 115 2.95 21.28 40.18
C GLY A 115 2.18 20.10 39.61
N GLY A 116 1.33 19.42 40.38
CA GLY A 116 0.11 19.98 40.94
C GLY A 116 -1.03 19.69 39.97
N ALA A 117 -1.39 18.42 39.78
CA ALA A 117 -2.65 18.08 39.12
C ALA A 117 -3.77 18.50 40.07
N GLY A 118 -4.50 19.56 39.71
CA GLY A 118 -5.57 20.13 40.51
C GLY A 118 -6.69 19.12 40.80
N ALA A 119 -7.46 19.40 41.83
CA ALA A 119 -8.56 18.58 42.35
C ALA A 119 -9.81 18.49 41.42
N ASP A 120 -9.64 18.67 40.11
CA ASP A 120 -10.68 18.65 39.08
C ASP A 120 -10.30 17.79 37.87
N ALA A 121 -9.32 16.88 38.01
CA ALA A 121 -9.15 15.77 37.07
C ALA A 121 -10.27 14.74 37.32
N THR A 122 -11.47 15.05 36.85
CA THR A 122 -12.57 14.10 36.77
C THR A 122 -12.12 12.94 35.88
N GLY A 123 -11.79 11.82 36.53
CA GLY A 123 -11.64 10.53 35.90
C GLY A 123 -12.93 10.23 35.15
N GLY A 124 -12.86 10.34 33.83
CA GLY A 124 -13.88 9.86 32.91
C GLY A 124 -13.91 8.34 32.96
N ASP A 125 -15.12 7.83 33.09
CA ASP A 125 -15.52 6.56 33.69
C ASP A 125 -14.99 5.28 33.03
N VAL A 126 -14.97 4.23 33.83
CA VAL A 126 -14.65 2.86 33.50
C VAL A 126 -15.59 2.35 32.39
N ARG A 127 -15.02 1.62 31.43
CA ARG A 127 -15.77 0.88 30.42
C ARG A 127 -16.60 -0.19 31.14
N GLU A 128 -17.92 0.03 31.25
CA GLU A 128 -18.88 -0.94 31.78
C GLU A 128 -19.88 -1.33 30.66
N GLU A 129 -19.95 -2.64 30.42
CA GLU A 129 -21.09 -3.51 29.99
C GLU A 129 -22.22 -2.94 29.10
N GLY A 130 -22.83 -3.66 28.16
CA GLY A 130 -22.93 -5.10 27.89
C GLY A 130 -23.27 -5.30 26.40
N GLU A 131 -22.96 -6.44 25.80
CA GLU A 131 -23.91 -7.55 25.69
C GLU A 131 -25.32 -7.11 25.27
N GLU A 132 -25.59 -7.08 23.97
CA GLU A 132 -26.89 -7.49 23.46
C GLU A 132 -26.69 -8.69 22.54
N SER A 133 -27.00 -9.84 23.11
CA SER A 133 -27.13 -11.13 22.46
C SER A 133 -28.00 -11.00 21.20
N ARG A 134 -27.52 -11.56 20.08
CA ARG A 134 -28.39 -11.83 18.93
C ARG A 134 -29.47 -12.81 19.36
N GLU A 135 -30.61 -12.27 19.78
CA GLU A 135 -31.82 -13.02 20.01
C GLU A 135 -32.36 -13.55 18.68
N GLY A 136 -32.54 -14.86 18.63
CA GLY A 136 -33.03 -15.58 17.47
C GLY A 136 -34.53 -15.35 17.25
N GLY A 137 -34.90 -15.26 15.97
CA GLY A 137 -36.27 -15.45 15.51
C GLY A 137 -36.26 -16.49 14.40
N ALA A 138 -36.60 -17.72 14.77
CA ALA A 138 -36.92 -18.78 13.84
C ALA A 138 -38.27 -18.50 13.13
N ASP A 139 -38.46 -19.21 12.03
CA ASP A 139 -39.71 -19.53 11.34
C ASP A 139 -40.31 -18.54 10.31
N GLY A 140 -40.47 -19.10 9.11
CA GLY A 140 -41.21 -18.48 8.01
C GLY A 140 -41.15 -19.24 6.68
N ALA A 141 -41.19 -20.57 6.69
CA ALA A 141 -41.48 -21.35 5.48
C ALA A 141 -42.89 -21.02 4.97
N ARG A 142 -43.05 -20.68 3.68
CA ARG A 142 -44.25 -21.03 2.89
C ARG A 142 -44.13 -20.72 1.38
N ALA A 143 -44.43 -21.77 0.62
CA ALA A 143 -45.06 -21.89 -0.70
C ALA A 143 -44.45 -21.13 -1.89
#